data_AF-A0A496W567-F1
#
_entry.id   AF-A0A496W567-F1
#
_cell.length_a   1.000
_cell.length_b   1.000
_cell.length_c   1.000
_cell.angle_alpha   90.00
_cell.angle_beta   90.00
_cell.angle_gamma   90.00
#
_symmetry.space_group_name_H-M   'P 1'
#
loop_
_entity.id
_entity.type
_entity.pdbx_description
1 polymer ?
#
loop_
_entity_poly.entity_id
_entity_poly.type
_entity_poly.pdbx_seq_one_letter_code
_entity_poly.pdbx_strand_id
1 'polypeptide(L)'
;IKTGDIDTYNKLREQANELLASVPQKPTREERIVTTPEEIEGHKIVQDILKELIEPNRVVMRDTITYCGILFDDNNRKPICRLYFNNPKRKQLALLDEQKNEEKVLIDELDDIRQHADKLKFSVMYYLSSTMSKQ
;
A
#
# COMPACT_ATOMS: atom_id res chain seq x y z
N ILE A 1 18.29 6.58 -56.32
CA ILE A 1 18.66 6.45 -54.89
C ILE A 1 19.45 5.16 -54.78
N LYS A 2 20.74 5.25 -54.43
CA LYS A 2 21.66 4.10 -54.50
C LYS A 2 21.39 3.17 -53.31
N THR A 3 21.29 1.88 -53.58
CA THR A 3 20.95 0.80 -52.63
C THR A 3 21.86 0.70 -51.40
N GLY A 4 23.05 1.32 -51.40
CA GLY A 4 23.98 1.34 -50.26
C GLY A 4 23.57 2.22 -49.06
N ASP A 5 22.57 3.09 -49.23
CA ASP A 5 22.09 3.97 -48.14
C ASP A 5 21.09 3.27 -47.20
N ILE A 6 20.34 2.28 -47.70
CA ILE A 6 19.28 1.61 -46.93
C ILE A 6 19.85 0.60 -45.93
N ASP A 7 20.84 -0.19 -46.35
CA ASP A 7 21.48 -1.19 -45.47
C ASP A 7 22.25 -0.52 -44.35
N THR A 8 22.91 0.60 -44.65
CA THR A 8 23.61 1.43 -43.66
C THR A 8 22.61 2.02 -42.65
N TYR A 9 21.47 2.54 -43.12
CA TYR A 9 20.41 3.05 -42.26
C TYR A 9 19.83 1.97 -41.34
N ASN A 10 19.55 0.78 -41.87
CA ASN A 10 19.01 -0.33 -41.09
C ASN A 10 19.99 -0.77 -40.00
N LYS A 11 21.28 -0.88 -40.33
CA LYS A 11 22.34 -1.25 -39.38
C LYS A 11 22.53 -0.21 -38.26
N LEU A 12 22.49 1.08 -38.60
CA LEU A 12 22.55 2.17 -37.61
C LEU A 12 21.31 2.16 -36.70
N ARG A 13 20.13 1.84 -37.24
CA ARG A 13 18.88 1.75 -36.49
C ARG A 13 18.87 0.54 -35.54
N GLU A 14 19.40 -0.60 -35.97
CA GLU A 14 19.57 -1.78 -35.11
C GLU A 14 20.53 -1.47 -33.94
N GLN A 15 21.70 -0.88 -34.23
CA GLN A 15 22.64 -0.46 -33.18
C GLN A 15 22.05 0.56 -32.22
N ALA A 16 21.28 1.53 -32.71
CA ALA A 16 20.59 2.51 -31.88
C ALA A 16 19.52 1.85 -30.99
N ASN A 17 18.77 0.88 -31.52
CA ASN A 17 17.78 0.12 -30.75
C ASN A 17 18.43 -0.78 -29.68
N GLU A 18 19.56 -1.43 -29.98
CA GLU A 18 20.32 -2.21 -28.99
C GLU A 18 20.89 -1.31 -27.87
N LEU A 19 21.43 -0.15 -28.24
CA LEU A 19 21.88 0.86 -27.28
C LEU A 19 20.72 1.35 -26.39
N LEU A 20 19.55 1.64 -26.98
CA LEU A 20 18.35 2.02 -26.24
C LEU A 20 17.84 0.90 -25.31
N ALA A 21 17.87 -0.36 -25.77
CA ALA A 21 17.48 -1.52 -24.97
C ALA A 21 18.47 -1.81 -23.82
N SER A 22 19.73 -1.40 -23.96
CA SER A 22 20.76 -1.51 -22.92
C SER A 22 20.69 -0.41 -21.86
N VAL A 23 19.89 0.65 -22.07
CA VAL A 23 19.70 1.70 -21.07
C VAL A 23 18.91 1.11 -19.89
N PRO A 24 19.43 1.19 -18.64
CA PRO A 24 18.68 0.75 -17.47
C PRO A 24 17.36 1.52 -17.40
N GLN A 25 16.24 0.80 -17.57
CA GLN A 25 14.93 1.40 -17.39
C GLN A 25 14.74 1.72 -15.91
N LYS A 26 14.28 2.93 -15.60
CA LYS A 26 13.85 3.24 -14.24
C LYS A 26 12.68 2.32 -13.91
N PRO A 27 12.65 1.69 -12.72
CA PRO A 27 11.57 0.82 -12.35
C PRO A 27 10.24 1.56 -12.38
N THR A 28 9.19 0.88 -12.84
CA THR A 28 7.83 1.41 -12.87
C THR A 28 7.33 1.71 -11.46
N ARG A 29 6.18 2.38 -11.34
CA ARG A 29 5.60 2.68 -10.02
C ARG A 29 5.22 1.39 -9.27
N GLU A 30 4.74 0.39 -9.99
CA GLU A 30 4.31 -0.90 -9.45
C GLU A 30 5.51 -1.73 -8.99
N GLU A 31 6.60 -1.74 -9.76
CA GLU A 31 7.85 -2.43 -9.40
C GLU A 31 8.53 -1.88 -8.14
N ARG A 32 8.15 -0.67 -7.70
CA ARG A 32 8.66 -0.07 -6.46
C ARG A 32 7.83 -0.41 -5.22
N ILE A 33 6.67 -1.04 -5.38
CA ILE A 33 5.86 -1.48 -4.24
C ILE A 33 6.45 -2.78 -3.73
N VAL A 34 6.91 -2.77 -2.48
CA VAL A 34 7.54 -3.93 -1.84
C VAL A 34 6.88 -4.12 -0.49
N THR A 35 6.04 -5.15 -0.40
CA THR A 35 5.39 -5.49 0.86
C THR A 35 6.36 -6.23 1.77
N THR A 36 6.66 -5.62 2.91
CA THR A 36 7.64 -6.09 3.89
C THR A 36 7.04 -7.11 4.87
N PRO A 37 7.86 -7.97 5.50
CA PRO A 37 7.42 -8.86 6.58
C PRO A 37 6.71 -8.12 7.71
N GLU A 38 7.20 -6.93 8.07
CA GLU A 38 6.65 -6.09 9.13
C GLU A 38 5.25 -5.56 8.77
N GLU A 39 5.00 -5.25 7.50
CA GLU A 39 3.66 -4.85 7.04
C GLU A 39 2.68 -6.03 7.07
N ILE A 40 3.13 -7.22 6.69
CA ILE A 40 2.33 -8.46 6.78
C ILE A 40 1.98 -8.75 8.25
N GLU A 41 2.95 -8.61 9.16
CA GLU A 41 2.73 -8.83 10.58
C GLU A 41 1.83 -7.75 11.20
N GLY A 42 2.05 -6.48 10.87
CA GLY A 42 1.17 -5.39 11.27
C GLY A 42 -0.28 -5.58 10.80
N HIS A 43 -0.48 -6.05 9.57
CA HIS A 43 -1.81 -6.41 9.05
C HIS A 43 -2.47 -7.53 9.87
N LYS A 44 -1.73 -8.58 10.24
CA LYS A 44 -2.23 -9.67 11.09
C LYS A 44 -2.62 -9.18 12.48
N ILE A 45 -1.83 -8.29 13.09
CA ILE A 45 -2.17 -7.69 14.38
C ILE A 45 -3.49 -6.92 14.28
N VAL A 46 -3.68 -6.13 13.22
CA VAL A 46 -4.93 -5.41 12.98
C VAL A 46 -6.10 -6.38 12.76
N GLN A 47 -5.93 -7.45 11.98
CA GLN A 47 -6.94 -8.51 11.83
C GLN A 47 -7.33 -9.12 13.18
N ASP A 48 -6.34 -9.44 14.01
CA ASP A 48 -6.55 -10.04 15.31
C ASP A 48 -7.31 -9.13 16.28
N ILE A 49 -7.08 -7.82 16.21
CA ILE A 49 -7.83 -6.84 17.01
C ILE A 49 -9.29 -6.76 16.54
N LEU A 50 -9.52 -6.86 15.23
CA LEU A 50 -10.83 -6.62 14.61
C LEU A 50 -11.70 -7.86 14.47
N LYS A 51 -11.17 -9.07 14.69
CA LYS A 51 -11.92 -10.33 14.60
C LYS A 51 -13.10 -10.45 15.56
N GLU A 52 -13.11 -9.64 16.62
CA GLU A 52 -14.25 -9.54 17.54
C GLU A 52 -15.47 -8.85 16.91
N LEU A 53 -15.27 -8.08 15.83
CA LEU A 53 -16.31 -7.28 15.18
C LEU A 53 -16.66 -7.77 13.77
N ILE A 54 -15.68 -8.28 13.03
CA ILE A 54 -15.82 -8.67 11.62
C ILE A 54 -14.94 -9.86 11.27
N GLU A 55 -15.33 -10.57 10.22
CA GLU A 55 -14.52 -11.63 9.63
C GLU A 55 -13.15 -11.10 9.17
N PRO A 56 -12.03 -11.82 9.42
CA PRO A 56 -10.69 -11.36 9.06
C PRO A 56 -10.48 -11.04 7.58
N ASN A 57 -11.21 -11.71 6.68
CA ASN A 57 -11.17 -11.48 5.23
C ASN A 57 -11.69 -10.09 4.81
N ARG A 58 -12.44 -9.40 5.68
CA ARG A 58 -12.94 -8.04 5.46
C ARG A 58 -11.89 -6.97 5.77
N VAL A 59 -10.78 -7.35 6.40
CA VAL A 59 -9.64 -6.48 6.70
C VAL A 59 -8.57 -6.73 5.64
N VAL A 60 -8.50 -5.86 4.65
CA VAL A 60 -7.71 -6.06 3.43
C VAL A 60 -6.49 -5.15 3.41
N MET A 61 -5.33 -5.72 3.09
CA MET A 61 -4.08 -5.01 2.95
C MET A 61 -3.88 -4.51 1.50
N ARG A 62 -3.54 -3.24 1.32
CA ARG A 62 -3.24 -2.60 0.04
C ARG A 62 -1.97 -1.77 0.15
N ASP A 63 -0.88 -2.34 -0.33
CA ASP A 63 0.42 -1.72 -0.25
C ASP A 63 0.63 -0.62 -1.31
N THR A 64 1.41 0.39 -0.95
CA THR A 64 1.79 1.52 -1.80
C THR A 64 3.24 1.90 -1.52
N ILE A 65 3.84 2.69 -2.41
CA ILE A 65 5.24 3.15 -2.23
C ILE A 65 5.47 3.86 -0.88
N THR A 66 4.46 4.55 -0.33
CA THR A 66 4.65 5.43 0.83
C THR A 66 4.17 4.81 2.13
N TYR A 67 3.24 3.86 2.06
CA TYR A 67 2.65 3.18 3.19
C TYR A 67 1.89 1.94 2.75
N CYS A 68 1.65 1.03 3.69
CA CYS A 68 0.72 -0.06 3.52
C CYS A 68 -0.66 0.30 4.13
N GLY A 69 -1.71 0.30 3.30
CA GLY A 69 -3.07 0.65 3.72
C GLY A 69 -3.85 -0.56 4.22
N ILE A 70 -4.54 -0.44 5.34
CA ILE A 70 -5.46 -1.47 5.85
C ILE A 70 -6.89 -0.97 5.64
N LEU A 71 -7.68 -1.70 4.87
CA LEU A 71 -8.99 -1.30 4.37
C LEU A 71 -10.09 -2.21 4.88
N PHE A 72 -11.27 -1.63 5.07
CA PHE A 72 -12.50 -2.38 5.30
C PHE A 72 -13.16 -2.75 3.96
N ASP A 73 -13.46 -4.03 3.76
CA ASP A 73 -14.11 -4.58 2.56
C ASP A 73 -13.41 -4.21 1.24
N ASP A 74 -12.06 -4.20 1.23
CA ASP A 74 -11.26 -3.84 0.05
C ASP A 74 -11.63 -2.48 -0.59
N ASN A 75 -12.10 -1.53 0.23
CA ASN A 75 -12.62 -0.27 -0.25
C ASN A 75 -11.70 0.90 0.12
N ASN A 76 -11.08 1.53 -0.87
CA ASN A 76 -10.22 2.71 -0.68
C ASN A 76 -10.93 3.90 -0.02
N ARG A 77 -12.26 3.92 0.02
CA ARG A 77 -13.06 4.94 0.72
C ARG A 77 -13.38 4.58 2.18
N LYS A 78 -13.00 3.38 2.63
CA LYS A 78 -13.16 2.89 4.01
C LYS A 78 -11.80 2.43 4.60
N PRO A 79 -10.79 3.31 4.67
CA PRO A 79 -9.51 2.96 5.30
C PRO A 79 -9.66 2.82 6.82
N ILE A 80 -9.14 1.73 7.37
CA ILE A 80 -9.12 1.48 8.82
C ILE A 80 -7.90 2.18 9.44
N CYS A 81 -6.72 1.93 8.88
CA CYS A 81 -5.46 2.54 9.28
C CYS A 81 -4.43 2.48 8.14
N ARG A 82 -3.28 3.14 8.34
CA ARG A 82 -2.12 2.99 7.46
C ARG A 82 -0.86 2.69 8.25
N LEU A 83 -0.05 1.78 7.73
CA LEU A 83 1.24 1.37 8.28
C LEU A 83 2.35 2.08 7.51
N TYR A 84 3.05 3.00 8.16
CA TYR A 84 4.20 3.71 7.61
C TYR A 84 5.49 3.06 8.13
N PHE A 85 5.82 1.88 7.62
CA PHE A 85 6.98 1.08 8.10
C PHE A 85 8.20 1.16 7.17
N ASN A 86 8.10 1.90 6.07
CA ASN A 86 9.19 2.15 5.13
C ASN A 86 10.45 2.78 5.77
N ASN A 87 10.33 3.39 6.96
CA ASN A 87 11.47 3.84 7.75
C ASN A 87 11.60 3.01 9.04
N PRO A 88 12.58 2.09 9.13
CA PRO A 88 12.71 1.20 10.27
C PRO A 88 13.03 1.92 11.59
N LYS A 89 13.58 3.15 11.53
CA LYS A 89 13.87 3.97 12.73
C LYS A 89 12.68 4.80 13.20
N ARG A 90 11.61 4.87 12.40
CA ARG A 90 10.47 5.75 12.64
C ARG A 90 9.21 5.13 12.07
N LYS A 91 8.84 3.96 12.60
CA LYS A 91 7.57 3.32 12.25
C LYS A 91 6.43 4.17 12.79
N GLN A 92 5.40 4.34 11.98
CA GLN A 92 4.22 5.10 12.37
C GLN A 92 2.96 4.35 11.99
N LEU A 93 1.97 4.40 12.88
CA LEU A 93 0.60 4.02 12.60
C LEU A 93 -0.19 5.30 12.33
N ALA A 94 -0.92 5.35 11.22
CA ALA A 94 -1.89 6.41 10.99
C ALA A 94 -3.29 5.89 11.26
N LEU A 95 -3.99 6.58 12.16
CA LEU A 95 -5.37 6.34 12.53
C LEU A 95 -6.24 7.37 11.82
N LEU A 96 -7.40 6.94 11.31
CA LEU A 96 -8.29 7.82 10.57
C LEU A 96 -9.56 8.08 11.37
N ASP A 97 -9.99 9.34 11.37
CA ASP A 97 -11.30 9.73 11.90
C ASP A 97 -12.44 9.58 10.86
N GLU A 98 -13.65 9.93 11.26
CA GLU A 98 -14.85 9.87 10.40
C GLU A 98 -14.75 10.79 9.17
N GLN A 99 -14.01 11.90 9.28
CA GLN A 99 -13.73 12.81 8.17
C GLN A 99 -12.50 12.40 7.35
N LYS A 100 -11.87 11.28 7.71
CA LYS A 100 -10.65 10.73 7.09
C LYS A 100 -9.41 11.60 7.30
N ASN A 101 -9.40 12.42 8.34
CA ASN A 101 -8.17 13.05 8.78
C ASN A 101 -7.26 12.00 9.41
N GLU A 102 -5.96 12.13 9.17
CA GLU A 102 -4.96 11.18 9.65
C GLU A 102 -4.25 11.72 10.89
N GLU A 103 -4.28 10.94 11.97
CA GLU A 103 -3.44 11.12 13.14
C GLU A 103 -2.29 10.10 13.08
N LYS A 104 -1.04 10.57 13.01
CA LYS A 104 0.14 9.71 12.96
C LYS A 104 0.75 9.56 14.34
N VAL A 105 0.79 8.34 14.84
CA VAL A 105 1.45 7.97 16.10
C VAL A 105 2.72 7.20 15.81
N LEU A 106 3.78 7.46 16.58
CA LEU A 106 5.00 6.66 16.52
C LEU A 106 4.75 5.35 17.25
N ILE A 107 5.29 4.27 16.71
CA ILE A 107 5.34 2.97 17.36
C ILE A 107 6.79 2.49 17.38
N ASP A 108 7.20 1.89 18.49
CA ASP A 108 8.55 1.35 18.64
C ASP A 108 8.57 -0.11 18.19
N GLU A 109 7.57 -0.87 18.64
CA GLU A 109 7.35 -2.28 18.31
C GLU A 109 6.03 -2.48 17.57
N LEU A 110 5.89 -3.58 16.81
CA LEU A 110 4.65 -3.86 16.07
C LEU A 110 3.46 -4.09 17.00
N ASP A 111 3.69 -4.64 18.19
CA ASP A 111 2.64 -4.91 19.16
C ASP A 111 2.01 -3.63 19.74
N ASP A 112 2.69 -2.48 19.63
CA ASP A 112 2.15 -1.17 20.06
C ASP A 112 0.87 -0.78 19.31
N ILE A 113 0.61 -1.38 18.14
CA ILE A 113 -0.66 -1.23 17.42
C ILE A 113 -1.86 -1.58 18.34
N ARG A 114 -1.69 -2.53 19.27
CA ARG A 114 -2.73 -2.94 20.23
C ARG A 114 -3.13 -1.82 21.19
N GLN A 115 -2.23 -0.88 21.48
CA GLN A 115 -2.53 0.29 22.31
C GLN A 115 -3.59 1.21 21.65
N HIS A 116 -3.82 1.04 20.35
CA HIS A 116 -4.80 1.81 19.58
C HIS A 116 -6.02 0.97 19.16
N ALA A 117 -6.24 -0.19 19.80
CA ALA A 117 -7.32 -1.11 19.45
C ALA A 117 -8.71 -0.43 19.42
N ASP A 118 -9.02 0.42 20.39
CA ASP A 118 -10.31 1.10 20.46
C ASP A 118 -10.57 2.02 19.26
N LYS A 119 -9.54 2.75 18.81
CA LYS A 119 -9.65 3.62 17.62
C LYS A 119 -9.86 2.79 16.34
N LEU A 120 -9.18 1.65 16.21
CA LEU A 120 -9.37 0.73 15.08
C LEU A 120 -10.77 0.11 15.08
N LYS A 121 -11.23 -0.36 16.24
CA LYS A 121 -12.58 -0.91 16.43
C LYS A 121 -13.64 0.14 16.11
N PHE A 122 -13.48 1.37 16.58
CA PHE A 122 -14.39 2.48 16.29
C PHE A 122 -14.52 2.76 14.78
N SER A 123 -13.41 2.80 14.04
CA SER A 123 -13.41 2.98 12.58
C SER A 123 -14.24 1.91 11.86
N VAL A 124 -14.07 0.64 12.25
CA VAL A 124 -14.87 -0.47 11.72
C VAL A 124 -16.35 -0.36 12.08
N MET A 125 -16.67 -0.04 13.34
CA MET A 125 -18.05 0.14 13.79
C MET A 125 -18.76 1.26 13.01
N TYR A 126 -18.07 2.36 12.72
CA TYR A 126 -18.58 3.43 11.87
C TYR A 126 -18.95 2.94 10.46
N TYR A 127 -18.12 2.06 9.86
CA TYR A 127 -18.43 1.49 8.55
C TYR A 127 -19.59 0.49 8.57
N LEU A 128 -19.73 -0.27 9.65
CA LEU A 128 -20.86 -1.18 9.87
C LEU A 128 -22.17 -0.39 10.01
N SER A 129 -22.20 0.67 10.81
CA SER A 129 -23.40 1.51 10.99
C SER A 129 -23.81 2.22 9.70
N SER A 130 -22.84 2.79 8.97
CA SER A 130 -23.09 3.44 7.67
C SER A 130 -23.65 2.48 6.60
N THR A 131 -23.33 1.19 6.72
CA THR A 131 -23.83 0.16 5.79
C THR A 131 -25.26 -0.25 6.14
N MET A 132 -25.62 -0.28 7.44
CA MET A 132 -26.97 -0.62 7.90
C MET A 132 -28.00 0.47 7.59
N SER A 133 -27.62 1.75 7.55
CA SER A 133 -28.54 2.85 7.20
C SER A 133 -28.89 2.97 5.71
N LYS A 134 -28.34 2.09 4.86
CA LYS A 134 -28.57 2.09 3.40
C LYS A 134 -29.42 0.91 2.90
N GLN A 135 -30.07 0.17 3.81
CA GLN A 135 -31.09 -0.83 3.47
C GLN A 135 -32.48 -0.31 3.77
#